data_AF-A6NWK6-F1
#
_entry.id   AF-A6NWK6-F1
#
_cell.length_a   1.000
_cell.length_b   1.000
_cell.length_c   1.000
_cell.angle_alpha   90.00
_cell.angle_beta   90.00
_cell.angle_gamma   90.00
#
_symmetry.space_group_name_H-M   'P 1'
#
loop_
_entity.id
_entity.type
_entity.pdbx_description
1 polymer ?
#
loop_
_entity_poly.entity_id
_entity_poly.type
_entity_poly.pdbx_seq_one_letter_code
_entity_poly.pdbx_strand_id
1 'polypeptide(L)'
;MQLRAERERLGYTRDQAAERADITSRYLAAIELGEKIPKADVLVKLIRGMGASANTVIYASQQEADDECERLARLFLQCTPRERKLIAAIIDTILDQHRQEDTPDEKA
;
A
#
# COMPACT_ATOMS: atom_id res chain seq x y z
N MET A 1 -2.27 -7.45 -3.31
CA MET A 1 -3.45 -6.86 -2.63
C MET A 1 -3.93 -7.83 -1.57
N GLN A 2 -4.00 -7.42 -0.30
CA GLN A 2 -4.39 -8.27 0.84
C GLN A 2 -5.86 -8.11 1.24
N LEU A 3 -6.73 -7.95 0.25
CA LEU A 3 -8.16 -7.69 0.49
C LEU A 3 -8.82 -8.82 1.30
N ARG A 4 -8.48 -10.08 0.99
CA ARG A 4 -8.99 -11.25 1.70
C ARG A 4 -8.54 -11.29 3.16
N ALA A 5 -7.24 -11.14 3.39
CA ALA A 5 -6.67 -11.20 4.72
C ALA A 5 -7.23 -10.08 5.61
N GLU A 6 -7.35 -8.87 5.06
CA GLU A 6 -7.92 -7.74 5.80
C GLU A 6 -9.41 -7.91 6.08
N ARG A 7 -10.19 -8.46 5.13
CA ARG A 7 -11.60 -8.82 5.37
C ARG A 7 -11.75 -9.82 6.52
N GLU A 8 -10.94 -10.87 6.52
CA GLU A 8 -10.95 -11.93 7.54
C GLU A 8 -10.52 -11.37 8.90
N ARG A 9 -9.48 -10.51 8.94
CA ARG A 9 -9.04 -9.80 10.16
C ARG A 9 -10.13 -8.92 10.77
N LEU A 10 -10.93 -8.26 9.92
CA LEU A 10 -12.05 -7.42 10.33
C LEU A 10 -13.33 -8.22 10.67
N GLY A 11 -13.31 -9.56 10.51
CA GLY A 11 -14.41 -10.44 10.88
C GLY A 11 -15.60 -10.45 9.90
N TYR A 12 -15.42 -9.95 8.67
CA TYR A 12 -16.50 -9.95 7.68
C TYR A 12 -16.57 -11.24 6.88
N THR A 13 -17.79 -11.75 6.69
CA THR A 13 -18.03 -12.74 5.63
C THR A 13 -17.89 -12.08 4.27
N ARG A 14 -17.63 -12.88 3.23
CA ARG A 14 -17.54 -12.37 1.86
C ARG A 14 -18.85 -11.71 1.42
N ASP A 15 -19.99 -12.29 1.77
CA ASP A 15 -21.31 -11.75 1.41
C ASP A 15 -21.54 -10.38 2.04
N GLN A 16 -21.19 -10.21 3.33
CA GLN A 16 -21.30 -8.92 4.03
C GLN A 16 -20.42 -7.84 3.40
N ALA A 17 -19.17 -8.16 3.06
CA ALA A 17 -18.26 -7.20 2.44
C ALA A 17 -18.70 -6.83 1.01
N ALA A 18 -19.22 -7.80 0.26
CA ALA A 18 -19.73 -7.59 -1.10
C ALA A 18 -21.00 -6.72 -1.10
N GLU A 19 -21.95 -7.01 -0.20
CA GLU A 19 -23.18 -6.22 -0.03
C GLU A 19 -22.86 -4.75 0.29
N ARG A 20 -21.94 -4.51 1.23
CA ARG A 20 -21.52 -3.14 1.60
C ARG A 20 -20.79 -2.40 0.49
N ALA A 21 -20.17 -3.12 -0.43
CA ALA A 21 -19.51 -2.55 -1.59
C ALA A 21 -20.41 -2.49 -2.83
N ASP A 22 -21.68 -2.90 -2.72
CA ASP A 22 -22.65 -2.95 -3.82
C ASP A 22 -22.12 -3.78 -5.01
N ILE A 23 -21.58 -4.97 -4.70
CA ILE A 23 -21.09 -5.94 -5.68
C ILE A 23 -21.55 -7.36 -5.33
N THR A 24 -21.39 -8.29 -6.27
CA THR A 24 -21.69 -9.71 -5.99
C THR A 24 -20.57 -10.38 -5.21
N SER A 25 -20.93 -11.32 -4.33
CA SER A 25 -19.96 -12.15 -3.59
C SER A 25 -19.04 -12.94 -4.53
N ARG A 26 -19.56 -13.38 -5.68
CA ARG A 26 -18.76 -14.02 -6.75
C ARG A 26 -17.70 -13.06 -7.31
N TYR A 27 -18.04 -11.79 -7.53
CA TYR A 27 -17.08 -10.81 -8.03
C TYR A 27 -16.00 -10.52 -6.98
N LEU A 28 -16.38 -10.37 -5.71
CA LEU A 28 -15.42 -10.23 -4.60
C LEU A 28 -14.50 -11.46 -4.50
N ALA A 29 -15.00 -12.68 -4.68
CA ALA A 29 -14.18 -13.88 -4.67
C ALA A 29 -13.11 -13.87 -5.78
N ALA A 30 -13.50 -13.48 -7.00
CA ALA A 30 -12.56 -13.38 -8.12
C ALA A 30 -11.50 -12.28 -7.88
N ILE A 31 -11.85 -11.19 -7.19
CA ILE A 31 -10.90 -10.15 -6.77
C ILE A 31 -9.91 -10.69 -5.73
N GLU A 32 -10.41 -11.38 -4.69
CA GLU A 32 -9.59 -11.94 -3.62
C GLU A 32 -8.62 -13.03 -4.09
N LEU A 33 -9.01 -13.79 -5.11
CA LEU A 33 -8.18 -14.82 -5.73
C LEU A 33 -7.18 -14.24 -6.76
N GLY A 34 -7.28 -12.94 -7.06
CA GLY A 34 -6.42 -12.26 -8.03
C GLY A 34 -6.82 -12.48 -9.50
N GLU A 35 -7.94 -13.16 -9.78
CA GLU A 35 -8.45 -13.40 -11.13
C GLU A 35 -9.03 -12.13 -11.78
N LYS A 36 -9.46 -11.16 -10.97
CA LYS A 36 -9.99 -9.88 -11.43
C LYS A 36 -9.36 -8.72 -10.67
N ILE A 37 -8.91 -7.72 -11.42
CA ILE A 37 -8.50 -6.43 -10.87
C ILE A 37 -9.77 -5.55 -10.77
N PRO A 38 -10.15 -5.09 -9.57
CA PRO A 38 -11.30 -4.21 -9.40
C PRO A 38 -11.00 -2.84 -10.01
N LYS A 39 -12.04 -2.17 -10.50
CA LYS A 39 -11.93 -0.73 -10.77
C LYS A 39 -11.72 0.04 -9.47
N ALA A 40 -11.14 1.24 -9.58
CA ALA A 40 -10.80 2.07 -8.42
C ALA A 40 -12.02 2.38 -7.54
N ASP A 41 -13.18 2.62 -8.14
CA ASP A 41 -14.44 2.87 -7.42
C ASP A 41 -14.88 1.66 -6.58
N VAL A 42 -14.82 0.45 -7.15
CA VAL A 42 -15.12 -0.80 -6.43
C VAL A 42 -14.13 -1.02 -5.28
N LEU A 43 -12.84 -0.76 -5.51
CA LEU A 43 -11.83 -0.89 -4.46
C LEU A 43 -12.08 0.09 -3.30
N VAL A 44 -12.41 1.35 -3.61
CA VAL A 44 -12.77 2.36 -2.60
C VAL A 44 -14.03 1.95 -1.83
N LYS A 45 -15.06 1.44 -2.51
CA LYS A 45 -16.28 0.95 -1.86
C LYS A 45 -15.99 -0.21 -0.90
N LEU A 46 -15.13 -1.17 -1.29
CA LEU A 46 -14.71 -2.27 -0.44
C LEU A 46 -13.95 -1.81 0.79
N ILE A 47 -12.95 -0.93 0.62
CA ILE A 47 -12.14 -0.40 1.72
C ILE A 47 -13.04 0.34 2.71
N ARG A 48 -13.91 1.24 2.23
CA ARG A 48 -14.84 2.01 3.09
C ARG A 48 -15.90 1.13 3.74
N GLY A 49 -16.49 0.20 2.99
CA GLY A 49 -17.54 -0.69 3.48
C GLY A 49 -17.07 -1.62 4.60
N MET A 50 -15.81 -2.05 4.56
CA MET A 50 -15.20 -2.84 5.64
C MET A 50 -14.63 -1.96 6.76
N GLY A 51 -14.42 -0.66 6.53
CA GLY A 51 -13.67 0.20 7.45
C GLY A 51 -12.17 -0.14 7.48
N ALA A 52 -11.65 -0.68 6.37
CA ALA A 52 -10.26 -1.05 6.22
C ALA A 52 -9.37 0.16 5.94
N SER A 53 -8.07 0.04 6.22
CA SER A 53 -7.07 0.99 5.75
C SER A 53 -6.66 0.66 4.31
N ALA A 54 -6.66 1.67 3.43
CA ALA A 54 -6.15 1.50 2.07
C ALA A 54 -4.69 1.07 2.07
N ASN A 55 -3.89 1.55 3.03
CA ASN A 55 -2.50 1.15 3.16
C ASN A 55 -2.37 -0.34 3.47
N THR A 56 -3.20 -0.87 4.36
CA THR A 56 -3.19 -2.30 4.70
C THR A 56 -3.64 -3.16 3.53
N VAL A 57 -4.65 -2.74 2.75
CA VAL A 57 -5.16 -3.53 1.61
C VAL A 57 -4.19 -3.52 0.43
N ILE A 58 -3.55 -2.38 0.15
CA ILE A 58 -2.69 -2.18 -1.03
C ILE A 58 -1.22 -2.50 -0.73
N TYR A 59 -0.68 -2.03 0.39
CA TYR A 59 0.75 -2.05 0.73
C TYR A 59 1.11 -3.06 1.85
N ALA A 60 0.30 -4.09 2.07
CA ALA A 60 0.49 -5.02 3.19
C ALA A 60 1.86 -5.70 3.31
N SER A 61 2.59 -5.85 2.19
CA SER A 61 3.96 -6.37 2.19
C SER A 61 4.95 -5.43 2.91
N GLN A 62 4.53 -4.23 3.31
CA GLN A 62 5.30 -3.29 4.11
C GLN A 62 5.02 -3.37 5.61
N GLN A 63 4.21 -4.32 6.11
CA GLN A 63 4.01 -4.45 7.57
C GLN A 63 5.26 -4.94 8.32
N GLU A 64 6.22 -5.62 7.67
CA GLU A 64 7.55 -5.86 8.23
C GLU A 64 8.49 -4.65 8.10
N ALA A 65 8.25 -3.78 7.10
CA ALA A 65 8.98 -2.51 6.93
C ALA A 65 8.46 -1.39 7.85
N ASP A 66 7.31 -1.60 8.51
CA ASP A 66 6.62 -0.59 9.31
C ASP A 66 7.44 -0.20 10.55
N ASP A 67 8.20 -1.13 11.17
CA ASP A 67 9.02 -0.81 12.34
C ASP A 67 10.19 0.14 12.01
N GLU A 68 10.92 -0.13 10.92
CA GLU A 68 12.02 0.75 10.51
C GLU A 68 11.53 2.07 9.91
N CYS A 69 10.45 2.07 9.13
CA CYS A 69 9.86 3.32 8.64
C CYS A 69 9.33 4.19 9.79
N GLU A 70 8.66 3.59 10.78
CA GLU A 70 8.16 4.30 11.95
C GLU A 70 9.31 4.80 12.84
N ARG A 71 10.37 3.98 13.02
CA ARG A 71 11.61 4.38 13.69
C ARG A 71 12.28 5.57 13.00
N LEU A 72 12.45 5.51 11.68
CA LEU A 72 13.05 6.60 10.89
C LEU A 72 12.19 7.87 10.94
N ALA A 73 10.86 7.75 10.89
CA ALA A 73 9.96 8.89 11.04
C ALA A 73 10.11 9.55 12.42
N ARG A 74 10.18 8.77 13.50
CA ARG A 74 10.44 9.28 14.86
C ARG A 74 11.79 9.98 14.98
N LEU A 75 12.85 9.43 14.36
CA LEU A 75 14.18 10.05 14.35
C LEU A 75 14.19 11.36 13.55
N PHE A 76 13.57 11.38 12.37
CA PHE A 76 13.48 12.58 11.53
C PHE A 76 12.73 13.72 12.23
N LEU A 77 11.71 13.39 13.05
CA LEU A 77 10.99 14.38 13.84
C LEU A 77 11.84 15.04 14.94
N GLN A 78 12.92 14.40 15.39
CA GLN A 78 13.85 14.96 16.38
C GLN A 78 14.91 15.87 15.76
N CYS A 79 15.09 15.82 14.43
CA CYS A 79 16.06 16.63 13.72
C CYS A 79 15.64 18.11 13.61
N THR A 80 16.62 18.99 13.66
CA THR A 80 16.46 20.43 13.39
C THR A 80 16.08 20.70 11.92
N PRO A 81 15.55 21.89 11.59
CA PRO A 81 15.22 22.22 10.20
C PRO A 81 16.40 22.12 9.23
N ARG A 82 17.63 22.37 9.70
CA ARG A 82 18.85 22.25 8.89
C ARG A 82 19.20 20.79 8.61
N GLU A 83 19.14 19.94 9.62
CA GLU A 83 19.41 18.50 9.49
C GLU A 83 18.37 17.81 8.61
N ARG A 84 17.08 18.17 8.74
CA ARG A 84 16.03 17.64 7.86
C ARG A 84 16.28 17.95 6.38
N LYS A 85 16.80 19.14 6.06
CA LYS A 85 17.19 19.49 4.68
C LYS A 85 18.35 18.64 4.18
N LEU A 86 19.33 18.35 5.04
CA LEU A 86 20.44 17.46 4.69
C LEU A 86 19.94 16.03 4.44
N ILE A 87 19.09 15.51 5.32
CA ILE A 87 18.50 14.17 5.17
C ILE A 87 17.70 14.08 3.86
N ALA A 88 16.89 15.10 3.55
CA ALA A 88 16.15 15.16 2.29
C ALA A 88 17.08 15.11 1.07
N ALA A 89 18.17 15.91 1.06
CA ALA A 89 19.13 15.90 -0.03
C ALA A 89 19.82 14.53 -0.22
N ILE A 90 20.09 13.80 0.86
CA ILE A 90 20.65 12.45 0.81
C ILE A 90 19.64 11.47 0.22
N ILE A 91 18.38 11.53 0.66
CA ILE A 91 17.29 10.70 0.11
C ILE A 91 17.11 10.98 -1.38
N ASP A 92 17.07 12.25 -1.78
CA ASP A 92 16.97 12.65 -3.20
C ASP A 92 18.13 12.07 -4.01
N THR A 93 19.36 12.13 -3.49
CA THR A 93 20.54 11.55 -4.15
C THR A 93 20.40 10.03 -4.35
N ILE A 94 19.93 9.30 -3.34
CA ILE A 94 19.73 7.85 -3.43
C ILE A 94 18.66 7.53 -4.49
N LEU A 95 17.56 8.29 -4.52
CA LEU A 95 16.49 8.10 -5.48
C LEU A 95 16.92 8.42 -6.93
N ASP A 96 17.76 9.44 -7.10
CA ASP A 96 18.33 9.80 -8.40
C ASP A 96 19.28 8.72 -8.93
N GLN A 97 20.06 8.07 -8.05
CA GLN A 97 20.95 6.97 -8.42
C GLN A 97 20.18 5.74 -8.92
N HIS A 98 19.11 5.33 -8.23
CA HIS A 98 18.27 4.22 -8.71
C HIS A 98 17.68 4.49 -10.11
N ARG A 99 17.32 5.74 -10.41
CA ARG A 99 16.79 6.11 -11.74
C ARG A 99 17.85 6.08 -12.84
N GLN A 100 19.13 6.19 -12.50
CA GLN A 100 20.24 6.10 -13.46
C GLN A 100 20.62 4.63 -13.75
N GLU A 101 20.49 3.75 -12.77
CA GLU A 101 20.75 2.31 -12.92
C GLU A 101 19.66 1.58 -13.75
N ASP A 102 18.43 2.10 -13.75
CA ASP A 102 17.30 1.57 -14.54
C ASP A 102 17.31 1.98 -16.04
N THR A 103 18.29 2.76 -16.49
CA THR A 103 18.55 3.01 -17.92
C THR A 103 19.56 1.99 -18.43
N PRO A 104 19.14 0.96 -19.20
CA PRO A 104 20.09 0.02 -19.77
C PRO A 104 20.98 0.74 -20.77
N ASP A 105 22.25 0.40 -20.72
CA ASP A 105 23.33 0.79 -21.61
C ASP A 105 22.95 0.50 -23.08
N GLU A 106 22.30 1.46 -23.75
CA GLU A 106 22.25 1.53 -25.20
C GLU A 106 23.62 2.03 -25.67
N LYS A 107 24.59 1.12 -25.80
CA LYS A 107 25.68 1.15 -26.81
C LYS A 107 26.67 0.00 -26.61
N ALA A 108 26.55 -1.02 -27.47
CA ALA A 108 27.67 -1.67 -28.14
C ALA A 108 27.20 -2.20 -29.49
#